data_AF-A0A376UDQ0-F1
#
_entry.id   AF-A0A376UDQ0-F1
#
_cell.length_a   1.000
_cell.length_b   1.000
_cell.length_c   1.000
_cell.angle_alpha   90.00
_cell.angle_beta   90.00
_cell.angle_gamma   90.00
#
_symmetry.space_group_name_H-M   'P 1'
#
loop_
_entity.id
_entity.type
_entity.pdbx_description
1 polymer ?
#
loop_
_entity_poly.entity_id
_entity_poly.type
_entity_poly.pdbx_seq_one_letter_code
_entity_poly.pdbx_strand_id
1 'polypeptide(L)'
;MGASQRGEVLLAHYGGELAIHADSDTVHHYNGVVWEPVQDKELQRAMAQIFIDAEISYSQNAIKSAVDTMKLSLPVMGNTARNLIGFSNGVFDTRTGNFREHNKNDWLLIASELPFSPPAEGETLATHAPNFWKWLRRSVAENDRKADRVLAALFMVLANRYDWQLFIEVTGPGGSGKSVMAEICTMLAGKANTVSASMKALEDARERALVVGFSLIIMPDMTRYAGDGAGIKAITGGDKVAIDPKHKAPYSTRIPAVVLAVNNNAMSFSDRSGGISRRRVIFNFSEVVPENERDPMLAEK
;
A
#
# COMPACT_ATOMS: atom_id res chain seq x y z
N MET A 1 -33.42 -9.17 -24.35
CA MET A 1 -32.15 -8.45 -24.16
C MET A 1 -30.99 -9.44 -24.25
N GLY A 2 -29.95 -9.15 -25.03
CA GLY A 2 -28.75 -9.99 -25.13
C GLY A 2 -27.88 -9.93 -23.86
N ALA A 3 -26.86 -10.79 -23.76
CA ALA A 3 -25.91 -10.72 -22.63
C ALA A 3 -25.10 -9.42 -22.63
N SER A 4 -24.73 -8.89 -23.80
CA SER A 4 -24.04 -7.59 -23.93
C SER A 4 -24.89 -6.43 -23.41
N GLN A 5 -26.14 -6.34 -23.84
CA GLN A 5 -27.08 -5.30 -23.40
C GLN A 5 -27.33 -5.33 -21.88
N ARG A 6 -27.41 -6.53 -21.27
CA ARG A 6 -27.49 -6.63 -19.81
C ARG A 6 -26.21 -6.16 -19.13
N GLY A 7 -25.06 -6.49 -19.71
CA GLY A 7 -23.76 -6.00 -19.26
C GLY A 7 -23.66 -4.47 -19.34
N GLU A 8 -24.19 -3.85 -20.40
CA GLU A 8 -24.27 -2.39 -20.55
C GLU A 8 -25.14 -1.74 -19.46
N VAL A 9 -26.26 -2.38 -19.08
CA VAL A 9 -27.10 -1.91 -17.97
C VAL A 9 -26.35 -1.97 -16.65
N LEU A 10 -25.60 -3.05 -16.40
CA LEU A 10 -24.77 -3.16 -15.19
C LEU A 10 -23.64 -2.11 -15.19
N LEU A 11 -22.98 -1.89 -16.33
CA LEU A 11 -21.97 -0.85 -16.46
C LEU A 11 -22.55 0.54 -16.20
N ALA A 12 -23.74 0.83 -16.72
CA ALA A 12 -24.44 2.09 -16.50
C ALA A 12 -24.86 2.28 -15.03
N HIS A 13 -25.20 1.20 -14.31
CA HIS A 13 -25.48 1.25 -12.86
C HIS A 13 -24.27 1.75 -12.06
N TYR A 14 -23.05 1.44 -12.50
CA TYR A 14 -21.80 1.97 -11.95
C TYR A 14 -21.33 3.27 -12.64
N GLY A 15 -22.23 4.01 -13.30
CA GLY A 15 -21.91 5.28 -13.94
C GLY A 15 -20.95 5.19 -15.14
N GLY A 16 -20.71 3.99 -15.68
CA GLY A 16 -19.68 3.78 -16.70
C GLY A 16 -18.25 3.76 -16.16
N GLU A 17 -18.08 3.71 -14.84
CA GLU A 17 -16.80 3.87 -14.16
C GLU A 17 -16.22 2.53 -13.70
N LEU A 18 -16.26 1.53 -14.59
CA LEU A 18 -15.66 0.21 -14.37
C LEU A 18 -14.45 -0.01 -15.29
N ALA A 19 -13.42 -0.67 -14.76
CA ALA A 19 -12.24 -1.10 -15.50
C ALA A 19 -11.78 -2.50 -15.06
N ILE A 20 -10.96 -3.16 -15.86
CA ILE A 20 -10.47 -4.51 -15.57
C ILE A 20 -8.95 -4.52 -15.36
N HIS A 21 -8.50 -5.19 -14.30
CA HIS A 21 -7.07 -5.38 -14.05
C HIS A 21 -6.50 -6.48 -14.95
N ALA A 22 -5.49 -6.14 -15.77
CA ALA A 22 -5.00 -6.99 -16.86
C ALA A 22 -4.51 -8.39 -16.43
N ASP A 23 -3.84 -8.50 -15.27
CA ASP A 23 -3.25 -9.77 -14.84
C ASP A 23 -4.23 -10.67 -14.06
N SER A 24 -5.30 -10.11 -13.50
CA SER A 24 -6.15 -10.79 -12.51
C SER A 24 -7.61 -10.91 -12.88
N ASP A 25 -8.03 -10.29 -14.00
CA ASP A 25 -9.42 -10.17 -14.46
C ASP A 25 -10.40 -9.62 -13.40
N THR A 26 -9.85 -8.93 -12.40
CA THR A 26 -10.63 -8.31 -11.33
C THR A 26 -11.16 -6.96 -11.81
N VAL A 27 -12.48 -6.78 -11.72
CA VAL A 27 -13.15 -5.52 -12.05
C VAL A 27 -12.91 -4.53 -10.92
N HIS A 28 -12.67 -3.28 -11.25
CA HIS A 28 -12.58 -2.18 -10.30
C HIS A 28 -13.59 -1.10 -10.65
N HIS A 29 -14.15 -0.45 -9.63
CA HIS A 29 -15.05 0.69 -9.75
C HIS A 29 -14.37 1.96 -9.26
N TYR A 30 -14.44 3.04 -10.04
CA TYR A 30 -13.92 4.33 -9.62
C TYR A 30 -14.94 5.09 -8.76
N ASN A 31 -14.60 5.33 -7.49
CA ASN A 31 -15.50 5.96 -6.52
C ASN A 31 -15.42 7.51 -6.50
N GLY A 32 -14.72 8.11 -7.47
CA GLY A 32 -14.42 9.56 -7.52
C GLY A 32 -13.06 9.94 -6.96
N VAL A 33 -12.40 9.03 -6.22
CA VAL A 33 -11.06 9.23 -5.64
C VAL A 33 -10.12 8.14 -6.15
N VAL A 34 -10.53 6.88 -6.01
CA VAL A 34 -9.73 5.68 -6.27
C VAL A 34 -10.53 4.59 -6.99
N TRP A 35 -9.83 3.61 -7.54
CA TRP A 35 -10.37 2.40 -8.15
C TRP A 35 -10.40 1.26 -7.12
N GLU A 36 -11.59 0.85 -6.70
CA GLU A 36 -11.80 -0.21 -5.70
C GLU A 36 -12.16 -1.54 -6.38
N PRO A 37 -11.58 -2.68 -5.95
CA PRO A 37 -11.91 -3.97 -6.52
C PRO A 37 -13.35 -4.38 -6.19
N VAL A 38 -14.10 -4.81 -7.20
CA VAL A 38 -15.46 -5.33 -7.07
C VAL A 38 -15.44 -6.83 -7.36
N GLN A 39 -15.91 -7.64 -6.43
CA GLN A 39 -15.93 -9.09 -6.61
C GLN A 39 -17.02 -9.50 -7.59
N ASP A 40 -16.81 -10.57 -8.36
CA ASP A 40 -17.82 -11.08 -9.30
C ASP A 40 -19.17 -11.36 -8.63
N LYS A 41 -19.15 -11.85 -7.39
CA LYS A 41 -20.39 -12.07 -6.62
C LYS A 41 -21.15 -10.78 -6.33
N GLU A 42 -20.45 -9.67 -6.13
CA GLU A 42 -21.06 -8.36 -5.90
C GLU A 42 -21.66 -7.83 -7.19
N LEU A 43 -20.94 -7.93 -8.31
CA LEU A 43 -21.48 -7.60 -9.64
C LEU A 43 -22.73 -8.43 -9.98
N GLN A 44 -22.72 -9.72 -9.66
CA GLN A 44 -23.87 -10.60 -9.86
C GLN A 44 -25.05 -10.21 -8.96
N ARG A 45 -24.81 -9.82 -7.71
CA ARG A 45 -25.85 -9.30 -6.80
C ARG A 45 -26.43 -7.98 -7.29
N ALA A 46 -25.60 -7.05 -7.74
CA ALA A 46 -26.04 -5.78 -8.33
C ALA A 46 -26.92 -6.04 -9.56
N MET A 47 -26.50 -6.95 -10.46
CA MET A 47 -27.31 -7.34 -11.61
C MET A 47 -28.64 -7.98 -11.21
N ALA A 48 -28.66 -8.85 -10.20
CA ALA A 48 -29.89 -9.43 -9.68
C ALA A 48 -30.84 -8.36 -9.14
N GLN A 49 -30.31 -7.37 -8.42
CA GLN A 49 -31.11 -6.27 -7.88
C GLN A 49 -31.73 -5.43 -9.00
N ILE A 50 -30.98 -5.13 -10.07
CA ILE A 50 -31.50 -4.43 -11.26
C ILE A 50 -32.69 -5.17 -11.88
N PHE A 51 -32.62 -6.49 -11.97
CA PHE A 51 -33.74 -7.31 -12.47
C PHE A 51 -34.96 -7.25 -11.55
N ILE A 52 -34.74 -7.33 -10.23
CA ILE A 52 -35.80 -7.26 -9.23
C ILE A 52 -36.52 -5.90 -9.30
N ASP A 53 -35.75 -4.81 -9.32
CA ASP A 53 -36.27 -3.45 -9.36
C ASP A 53 -37.04 -3.16 -10.67
N ALA A 54 -36.65 -3.82 -11.76
CA ALA A 54 -37.34 -3.76 -13.04
C ALA A 54 -38.54 -4.71 -13.15
N GLU A 55 -38.82 -5.52 -12.12
CA GLU A 55 -39.85 -6.58 -12.10
C GLU A 55 -39.67 -7.61 -13.24
N ILE A 56 -38.42 -7.90 -13.63
CA ILE A 56 -38.08 -8.83 -14.69
C ILE A 56 -37.52 -10.12 -14.09
N SER A 57 -38.09 -11.27 -14.49
CA SER A 57 -37.56 -12.59 -14.13
C SER A 57 -36.12 -12.79 -14.61
N TYR A 58 -35.28 -13.37 -13.76
CA TYR A 58 -33.88 -13.64 -14.06
C TYR A 58 -33.48 -15.09 -13.72
N SER A 59 -32.34 -15.51 -14.26
CA SER A 59 -31.70 -16.77 -13.91
C SER A 59 -30.23 -16.55 -13.57
N GLN A 60 -29.65 -17.48 -12.81
CA GLN A 60 -28.23 -17.43 -12.48
C GLN A 60 -27.34 -17.37 -13.73
N ASN A 61 -27.68 -18.11 -14.78
CA ASN A 61 -26.95 -18.10 -16.04
C ASN A 61 -27.08 -16.77 -16.78
N ALA A 62 -28.25 -16.13 -16.75
CA ALA A 62 -28.47 -14.82 -17.37
C ALA A 62 -27.65 -13.73 -16.66
N ILE A 63 -27.56 -13.78 -15.33
CA ILE A 63 -26.72 -12.88 -14.52
C ILE A 63 -25.24 -13.12 -14.80
N LYS A 64 -24.78 -14.38 -14.71
CA LYS A 64 -23.36 -14.72 -14.92
C LYS A 64 -22.91 -14.30 -16.32
N SER A 65 -23.68 -14.62 -17.35
CA SER A 65 -23.37 -14.22 -18.73
C SER A 65 -23.34 -12.71 -18.92
N ALA A 66 -24.18 -11.94 -18.22
CA ALA A 66 -24.12 -10.47 -18.27
C ALA A 66 -22.81 -9.93 -17.70
N VAL A 67 -22.40 -10.41 -16.53
CA VAL A 67 -21.13 -10.01 -15.89
C VAL A 67 -19.92 -10.41 -16.76
N ASP A 68 -19.88 -11.67 -17.22
CA ASP A 68 -18.78 -12.17 -18.04
C ASP A 68 -18.68 -11.39 -19.37
N THR A 69 -19.81 -11.08 -20.00
CA THR A 69 -19.82 -10.31 -21.27
C THR A 69 -19.42 -8.85 -21.04
N MET A 70 -19.87 -8.22 -19.95
CA MET A 70 -19.48 -6.85 -19.59
C MET A 70 -17.96 -6.74 -19.45
N LYS A 71 -17.32 -7.68 -18.74
CA LYS A 71 -15.86 -7.70 -18.54
C LYS A 71 -15.06 -7.62 -19.85
N LEU A 72 -15.53 -8.28 -20.91
CA LEU A 72 -14.87 -8.26 -22.21
C LEU A 72 -14.84 -6.87 -22.87
N SER A 73 -15.74 -5.98 -22.47
CA SER A 73 -15.86 -4.61 -23.00
C SER A 73 -15.21 -3.54 -22.12
N LEU A 74 -14.77 -3.89 -20.91
CA LEU A 74 -14.20 -2.93 -19.99
C LEU A 74 -12.81 -2.45 -20.45
N PRO A 75 -12.48 -1.16 -20.23
CA PRO A 75 -11.12 -0.69 -20.44
C PRO A 75 -10.17 -1.41 -19.46
N VAL A 76 -8.98 -1.72 -19.95
CA VAL A 76 -7.91 -2.24 -19.10
C VAL A 76 -7.34 -1.10 -18.28
N MET A 77 -7.16 -1.33 -16.98
CA MET A 77 -6.57 -0.34 -16.08
C MET A 77 -5.16 0.03 -16.51
N GLY A 78 -4.84 1.33 -16.44
CA GLY A 78 -3.47 1.82 -16.52
C GLY A 78 -2.72 1.63 -15.21
N ASN A 79 -1.48 2.12 -15.17
CA ASN A 79 -0.65 2.10 -13.97
C ASN A 79 -0.71 3.46 -13.27
N THR A 80 -0.79 3.44 -11.94
CA THR A 80 -0.59 4.66 -11.15
C THR A 80 0.81 5.22 -11.37
N ALA A 81 0.91 6.49 -11.71
CA ALA A 81 2.21 7.15 -11.81
C ALA A 81 2.81 7.34 -10.42
N ARG A 82 4.07 6.92 -10.24
CA ARG A 82 4.75 6.85 -8.92
C ARG A 82 4.91 8.20 -8.22
N ASN A 83 4.87 9.28 -8.97
CA ASN A 83 4.98 10.63 -8.44
C ASN A 83 3.67 11.15 -7.85
N LEU A 84 2.54 10.45 -8.04
CA LEU A 84 1.24 10.86 -7.55
C LEU A 84 0.97 10.30 -6.16
N ILE A 85 0.55 11.16 -5.25
CA ILE A 85 0.05 10.80 -3.91
C ILE A 85 -1.40 11.24 -3.83
N GLY A 86 -2.32 10.29 -3.67
CA GLY A 86 -3.73 10.58 -3.45
C GLY A 86 -4.00 11.00 -2.01
N PHE A 87 -4.86 12.01 -1.83
CA PHE A 87 -5.43 12.48 -0.57
C PHE A 87 -6.94 12.52 -0.70
N SER A 88 -7.68 12.72 0.39
CA SER A 88 -9.16 12.72 0.34
C SER A 88 -9.77 13.89 -0.44
N ASN A 89 -8.96 14.93 -0.69
CA ASN A 89 -9.37 16.14 -1.41
C ASN A 89 -8.61 16.36 -2.74
N GLY A 90 -7.86 15.37 -3.24
CA GLY A 90 -7.14 15.51 -4.51
C GLY A 90 -5.84 14.71 -4.58
N VAL A 91 -4.98 15.11 -5.52
CA VAL A 91 -3.74 14.39 -5.87
C VAL A 91 -2.58 15.37 -5.87
N PHE A 92 -1.53 15.03 -5.12
CA PHE A 92 -0.26 15.77 -5.12
C PHE A 92 0.74 15.10 -6.07
N ASP A 93 1.28 15.87 -7.01
CA ASP A 93 2.36 15.43 -7.88
C ASP A 93 3.73 15.85 -7.30
N THR A 94 4.45 14.88 -6.73
CA THR A 94 5.78 15.09 -6.11
C THR A 94 6.87 15.56 -7.08
N ARG A 95 6.68 15.43 -8.40
CA ARG A 95 7.63 15.93 -9.41
C ARG A 95 7.42 17.40 -9.69
N THR A 96 6.16 17.85 -9.76
CA THR A 96 5.83 19.24 -10.09
C THR A 96 5.57 20.11 -8.87
N GLY A 97 5.29 19.49 -7.72
CA GLY A 97 4.87 20.18 -6.49
C GLY A 97 3.42 20.68 -6.53
N ASN A 98 2.64 20.26 -7.54
CA ASN A 98 1.27 20.75 -7.73
C ASN A 98 0.25 19.81 -7.09
N PHE A 99 -0.76 20.41 -6.47
CA PHE A 99 -1.96 19.72 -6.01
C PHE A 99 -3.13 19.99 -6.96
N ARG A 100 -3.89 18.96 -7.32
CA ARG A 100 -5.06 19.07 -8.22
C ARG A 100 -6.18 18.13 -7.83
N GLU A 101 -7.35 18.34 -8.42
CA GLU A 101 -8.48 17.42 -8.30
C GLU A 101 -8.14 16.01 -8.81
N HIS A 102 -8.92 15.04 -8.33
CA HIS A 102 -8.82 13.65 -8.75
C HIS A 102 -9.09 13.49 -10.25
N ASN A 103 -8.40 12.52 -10.85
CA ASN A 103 -8.63 12.13 -12.21
C ASN A 103 -8.60 10.59 -12.29
N LYS A 104 -9.66 9.98 -12.80
CA LYS A 104 -9.75 8.53 -12.95
C LYS A 104 -8.61 7.92 -13.77
N ASN A 105 -8.05 8.69 -14.71
CA ASN A 105 -6.92 8.26 -15.54
C ASN A 105 -5.58 8.24 -14.79
N ASP A 106 -5.55 8.67 -13.53
CA ASP A 106 -4.40 8.46 -12.64
C ASP A 106 -4.31 7.02 -12.14
N TRP A 107 -5.39 6.26 -12.28
CA TRP A 107 -5.49 4.87 -11.83
C TRP A 107 -5.08 4.71 -10.36
N LEU A 108 -5.38 5.70 -9.52
CA LEU A 108 -5.12 5.59 -8.08
C LEU A 108 -5.92 4.41 -7.55
N LEU A 109 -5.24 3.41 -7.01
CA LEU A 109 -5.90 2.36 -6.27
C LEU A 109 -6.22 2.83 -4.85
N ILE A 110 -5.44 3.79 -4.33
CA ILE A 110 -5.57 4.27 -2.96
C ILE A 110 -5.25 5.76 -2.84
N ALA A 111 -5.84 6.40 -1.82
CA ALA A 111 -5.59 7.77 -1.38
C ALA A 111 -5.59 7.81 0.16
N SER A 112 -4.84 8.76 0.74
CA SER A 112 -4.91 9.05 2.17
C SER A 112 -6.30 9.57 2.55
N GLU A 113 -6.82 9.17 3.70
CA GLU A 113 -8.06 9.72 4.26
C GLU A 113 -7.88 11.19 4.70
N LEU A 114 -6.64 11.60 4.97
CA LEU A 114 -6.33 12.96 5.35
C LEU A 114 -6.34 13.89 4.13
N PRO A 115 -6.82 15.14 4.27
CA PRO A 115 -6.74 16.11 3.20
C PRO A 115 -5.32 16.67 3.09
N PHE A 116 -4.89 16.95 1.86
CA PHE A 116 -3.72 17.78 1.62
C PHE A 116 -4.03 19.23 1.95
N SER A 117 -3.09 19.93 2.59
CA SER A 117 -3.12 21.37 2.78
C SER A 117 -1.78 21.98 2.35
N PRO A 118 -1.78 23.17 1.72
CA PRO A 118 -0.55 23.92 1.50
C PRO A 118 0.11 24.27 2.83
N PRO A 119 1.45 24.36 2.88
CA PRO A 119 2.15 24.73 4.10
C PRO A 119 1.74 26.13 4.56
N ALA A 120 1.48 26.29 5.86
CA ALA A 120 1.22 27.58 6.47
C ALA A 120 2.47 28.47 6.49
N GLU A 121 2.29 29.78 6.60
CA GLU A 121 3.41 30.73 6.70
C GLU A 121 4.26 30.43 7.95
N GLY A 122 5.55 30.19 7.75
CA GLY A 122 6.47 29.83 8.83
C GLY A 122 6.29 28.40 9.37
N GLU A 123 5.55 27.54 8.67
CA GLU A 123 5.34 26.15 9.08
C GLU A 123 6.67 25.39 9.22
N THR A 124 6.86 24.78 10.39
CA THR A 124 7.97 23.87 10.66
C THR A 124 7.48 22.69 11.47
N LEU A 125 8.15 21.54 11.35
CA LEU A 125 7.82 20.35 12.15
C LEU A 125 7.84 20.67 13.66
N ALA A 126 8.80 21.47 14.12
CA ALA A 126 8.92 21.82 15.54
C ALA A 126 7.71 22.59 16.09
N THR A 127 7.04 23.39 15.25
CA THR A 127 5.95 24.27 15.66
C THR A 127 4.57 23.69 15.33
N HIS A 128 4.43 23.03 14.19
CA HIS A 128 3.16 22.54 13.67
C HIS A 128 2.97 21.02 13.83
N ALA A 129 4.03 20.28 14.15
CA ALA A 129 3.99 18.87 14.49
C ALA A 129 4.88 18.56 15.72
N PRO A 130 4.70 19.26 16.86
CA PRO A 130 5.65 19.23 17.99
C PRO A 130 5.84 17.83 18.59
N ASN A 131 4.78 17.00 18.60
CA ASN A 131 4.86 15.62 19.09
C ASN A 131 5.72 14.74 18.17
N PHE A 132 5.47 14.82 16.86
CA PHE A 132 6.28 14.15 15.85
C PHE A 132 7.74 14.62 15.90
N TRP A 133 7.95 15.94 16.01
CA TRP A 133 9.29 16.51 16.10
C TRP A 133 10.04 16.00 17.34
N LYS A 134 9.41 16.04 18.52
CA LYS A 134 9.99 15.51 19.76
C LYS A 134 10.36 14.03 19.64
N TRP A 135 9.47 13.22 19.07
CA TRP A 135 9.75 11.80 18.81
C TRP A 135 10.95 11.63 17.88
N LEU A 136 10.95 12.30 16.72
CA LEU A 136 12.00 12.21 15.71
C LEU A 136 13.37 12.55 16.32
N ARG A 137 13.45 13.69 17.00
CA ARG A 137 14.67 14.21 17.62
C ARG A 137 15.24 13.26 18.67
N ARG A 138 14.38 12.69 19.51
CA ARG A 138 14.80 11.72 20.52
C ARG A 138 15.23 10.39 19.91
N SER A 139 14.48 9.86 18.95
CA SER A 139 14.80 8.58 18.27
C SER A 139 16.17 8.60 17.60
N VAL A 140 16.68 9.78 17.26
CA VAL A 140 17.99 9.95 16.63
C VAL A 140 19.06 10.58 17.54
N ALA A 141 18.80 10.70 18.84
CA ALA A 141 19.68 11.32 19.83
C ALA A 141 20.14 12.73 19.41
N GLU A 142 19.19 13.58 19.02
CA GLU A 142 19.40 14.98 18.62
C GLU A 142 20.38 15.18 17.44
N ASN A 143 20.57 14.14 16.63
CA ASN A 143 21.46 14.21 15.48
C ASN A 143 20.72 14.60 14.20
N ASP A 144 20.99 15.80 13.69
CA ASP A 144 20.35 16.37 12.49
C ASP A 144 20.44 15.44 11.28
N ARG A 145 21.65 14.93 10.99
CA ARG A 145 21.87 14.05 9.83
C ARG A 145 21.11 12.72 9.93
N LYS A 146 20.91 12.18 11.13
CA LYS A 146 20.08 10.99 11.33
C LYS A 146 18.59 11.35 11.21
N ALA A 147 18.17 12.52 11.69
CA ALA A 147 16.81 13.02 11.52
C ALA A 147 16.44 13.13 10.03
N ASP A 148 17.31 13.73 9.21
CA ASP A 148 17.11 13.84 7.76
C ASP A 148 16.93 12.47 7.09
N ARG A 149 17.69 11.46 7.53
CA ARG A 149 17.58 10.09 7.00
C ARG A 149 16.28 9.42 7.41
N VAL A 150 15.79 9.66 8.63
CA VAL A 150 14.46 9.16 9.04
C VAL A 150 13.38 9.85 8.21
N LEU A 151 13.46 11.16 8.00
CA LEU A 151 12.54 11.88 7.11
C LEU A 151 12.57 11.35 5.68
N ALA A 152 13.76 11.03 5.15
CA ALA A 152 13.88 10.39 3.83
C ALA A 152 13.26 8.98 3.78
N ALA A 153 13.35 8.21 4.87
CA ALA A 153 12.68 6.91 4.98
C ALA A 153 11.15 7.04 5.05
N LEU A 154 10.65 8.05 5.78
CA LEU A 154 9.21 8.36 5.80
C LEU A 154 8.71 8.83 4.43
N PHE A 155 9.50 9.65 3.72
CA PHE A 155 9.20 10.03 2.34
C PHE A 155 9.20 8.82 1.40
N MET A 156 10.13 7.88 1.58
CA MET A 156 10.14 6.63 0.81
C MET A 156 8.81 5.88 0.94
N VAL A 157 8.25 5.80 2.16
CA VAL A 157 6.95 5.19 2.41
C VAL A 157 5.81 6.01 1.78
N LEU A 158 5.76 7.31 2.08
CA LEU A 158 4.71 8.22 1.59
C LEU A 158 4.61 8.24 0.06
N ALA A 159 5.75 8.34 -0.64
CA ALA A 159 5.83 8.40 -2.09
C ALA A 159 5.99 7.00 -2.74
N ASN A 160 5.79 5.93 -1.97
CA ASN A 160 5.97 4.53 -2.37
C ASN A 160 7.21 4.29 -3.25
N ARG A 161 8.38 4.76 -2.79
CA ARG A 161 9.67 4.65 -3.51
C ARG A 161 10.30 3.27 -3.36
N TYR A 162 9.53 2.21 -3.59
CA TYR A 162 10.04 0.83 -3.66
C TYR A 162 11.16 0.68 -4.70
N ASP A 163 11.17 1.54 -5.73
CA ASP A 163 12.15 1.58 -6.81
C ASP A 163 13.55 2.02 -6.41
N TRP A 164 13.74 2.55 -5.19
CA TRP A 164 15.06 2.81 -4.63
C TRP A 164 15.87 1.54 -4.39
N GLN A 165 15.23 0.38 -4.49
CA GLN A 165 15.83 -0.92 -4.18
C GLN A 165 16.32 -1.00 -2.74
N LEU A 166 15.58 -0.36 -1.82
CA LEU A 166 15.88 -0.37 -0.41
C LEU A 166 14.75 -1.05 0.38
N PHE A 167 15.06 -1.55 1.56
CA PHE A 167 14.10 -1.77 2.64
C PHE A 167 14.63 -1.14 3.92
N ILE A 168 13.69 -0.73 4.76
CA ILE A 168 13.97 -0.04 6.00
C ILE A 168 14.00 -1.08 7.12
N GLU A 169 14.99 -1.00 7.99
CA GLU A 169 15.02 -1.78 9.21
C GLU A 169 15.26 -0.89 10.41
N VAL A 170 14.34 -0.93 11.37
CA VAL A 170 14.42 -0.18 12.61
C VAL A 170 14.81 -1.14 13.73
N THR A 171 15.94 -0.86 14.39
CA THR A 171 16.48 -1.64 15.50
C THR A 171 16.54 -0.83 16.80
N GLY A 172 16.61 -1.49 17.94
CA GLY A 172 16.78 -0.83 19.24
C GLY A 172 16.04 -1.51 20.38
N PRO A 173 16.28 -1.12 21.64
CA PRO A 173 15.61 -1.69 22.81
C PRO A 173 14.10 -1.41 22.85
N GLY A 174 13.38 -2.12 23.72
CA GLY A 174 11.98 -1.80 24.01
C GLY A 174 11.82 -0.37 24.51
N GLY A 175 10.76 0.31 24.08
CA GLY A 175 10.49 1.70 24.48
C GLY A 175 11.35 2.77 23.78
N SER A 176 12.07 2.45 22.69
CA SER A 176 12.86 3.44 21.93
C SER A 176 12.11 4.18 20.82
N GLY A 177 10.79 4.00 20.73
CA GLY A 177 9.95 4.67 19.73
C GLY A 177 9.90 3.97 18.36
N LYS A 178 10.37 2.71 18.24
CA LYS A 178 10.29 1.94 16.99
C LYS A 178 8.85 1.69 16.53
N SER A 179 7.97 1.35 17.47
CA SER A 179 6.54 1.14 17.18
C SER A 179 5.88 2.42 16.67
N VAL A 180 6.29 3.58 17.19
CA VAL A 180 5.82 4.89 16.69
C VAL A 180 6.27 5.11 15.24
N MET A 181 7.50 4.69 14.85
CA MET A 181 7.90 4.73 13.43
C MET A 181 6.97 3.87 12.56
N ALA A 182 6.63 2.67 13.00
CA ALA A 182 5.75 1.76 12.28
C ALA A 182 4.33 2.35 12.11
N GLU A 183 3.81 2.98 13.17
CA GLU A 183 2.52 3.68 13.13
C GLU A 183 2.56 4.88 12.16
N ILE A 184 3.60 5.71 12.21
CA ILE A 184 3.75 6.84 11.27
C ILE A 184 3.82 6.32 9.83
N CYS A 185 4.60 5.28 9.56
CA CYS A 185 4.65 4.65 8.24
C CYS A 185 3.26 4.13 7.80
N THR A 186 2.52 3.53 8.72
CA THR A 186 1.14 3.06 8.46
C THR A 186 0.19 4.22 8.15
N MET A 187 0.31 5.35 8.85
CA MET A 187 -0.47 6.56 8.57
C MET A 187 -0.13 7.14 7.19
N LEU A 188 1.16 7.22 6.85
CA LEU A 188 1.63 7.75 5.56
C LEU A 188 1.23 6.86 4.38
N ALA A 189 1.32 5.53 4.54
CA ALA A 189 0.90 4.59 3.52
C ALA A 189 -0.62 4.44 3.45
N GLY A 190 -1.32 4.63 4.57
CA GLY A 190 -2.73 4.30 4.78
C GLY A 190 -2.90 2.91 5.42
N LYS A 191 -3.82 2.80 6.40
CA LYS A 191 -4.10 1.54 7.11
C LYS A 191 -4.55 0.43 6.16
N ALA A 192 -5.38 0.76 5.17
CA ALA A 192 -5.83 -0.19 4.15
C ALA A 192 -4.70 -0.68 3.22
N ASN A 193 -3.55 0.01 3.21
CA ASN A 193 -2.39 -0.27 2.35
C ASN A 193 -1.19 -0.84 3.08
N THR A 194 -1.38 -1.09 4.36
CA THR A 194 -0.35 -1.64 5.21
C THR A 194 -0.73 -3.06 5.58
N VAL A 195 0.19 -3.99 5.36
CA VAL A 195 0.03 -5.38 5.78
C VAL A 195 1.18 -5.77 6.70
N SER A 196 0.83 -6.47 7.78
CA SER A 196 1.82 -7.14 8.61
C SER A 196 2.10 -8.52 8.03
N ALA A 197 3.37 -8.81 7.74
CA ALA A 197 3.76 -10.05 7.08
C ALA A 197 5.04 -10.63 7.67
N SER A 198 5.16 -11.95 7.61
CA SER A 198 6.40 -12.65 7.96
C SER A 198 7.35 -12.70 6.77
N MET A 199 8.63 -13.02 7.01
CA MET A 199 9.57 -13.28 5.91
C MET A 199 9.10 -14.42 5.00
N LYS A 200 8.39 -15.41 5.55
CA LYS A 200 7.85 -16.51 4.76
C LYS A 200 6.84 -16.02 3.72
N ALA A 201 6.04 -15.00 4.05
CA ALA A 201 5.13 -14.37 3.10
C ALA A 201 5.84 -13.64 1.96
N LEU A 202 7.11 -13.24 2.13
CA LEU A 202 7.89 -12.65 1.05
C LEU A 202 8.56 -13.72 0.19
N GLU A 203 8.94 -14.86 0.76
CA GLU A 203 9.70 -15.92 0.10
C GLU A 203 8.83 -16.97 -0.60
N ASP A 204 7.69 -17.34 -0.02
CA ASP A 204 6.80 -18.39 -0.53
C ASP A 204 5.71 -17.83 -1.45
N ALA A 205 5.57 -18.38 -2.66
CA ALA A 205 4.63 -17.88 -3.66
C ALA A 205 3.16 -17.92 -3.22
N ARG A 206 2.79 -18.87 -2.34
CA ARG A 206 1.42 -19.04 -1.87
C ARG A 206 1.09 -18.05 -0.76
N GLU A 207 1.99 -17.87 0.21
CA GLU A 207 1.83 -16.83 1.24
C GLU A 207 2.01 -15.42 0.67
N ARG A 208 2.80 -15.25 -0.38
CA ARG A 208 2.98 -13.96 -1.07
C ARG A 208 1.67 -13.39 -1.63
N ALA A 209 0.67 -14.22 -1.88
CA ALA A 209 -0.67 -13.76 -2.22
C ALA A 209 -1.29 -12.81 -1.17
N LEU A 210 -0.85 -12.89 0.10
CA LEU A 210 -1.34 -12.05 1.20
C LEU A 210 -0.81 -10.62 1.17
N VAL A 211 0.29 -10.36 0.47
CA VAL A 211 0.93 -9.02 0.43
C VAL A 211 0.72 -8.31 -0.90
N VAL A 212 0.05 -8.94 -1.87
CA VAL A 212 -0.28 -8.31 -3.15
C VAL A 212 -1.29 -7.20 -2.93
N GLY A 213 -1.05 -6.03 -3.54
CA GLY A 213 -1.93 -4.86 -3.48
C GLY A 213 -1.59 -3.86 -2.38
N PHE A 214 -0.71 -4.21 -1.44
CA PHE A 214 -0.27 -3.32 -0.37
C PHE A 214 0.96 -2.51 -0.78
N SER A 215 1.05 -1.24 -0.35
CA SER A 215 2.20 -0.35 -0.62
C SER A 215 3.22 -0.34 0.52
N LEU A 216 2.83 -0.79 1.71
CA LEU A 216 3.71 -0.95 2.86
C LEU A 216 3.57 -2.36 3.44
N ILE A 217 4.70 -3.04 3.59
CA ILE A 217 4.79 -4.33 4.27
C ILE A 217 5.59 -4.14 5.55
N ILE A 218 4.96 -4.36 6.69
CA ILE A 218 5.60 -4.31 8.00
C ILE A 218 5.95 -5.73 8.45
N MET A 219 7.20 -5.93 8.87
CA MET A 219 7.72 -7.18 9.40
C MET A 219 8.11 -7.00 10.87
N PRO A 220 7.21 -7.31 11.83
CA PRO A 220 7.50 -7.16 13.25
C PRO A 220 8.28 -8.34 13.83
N ASP A 221 9.15 -8.05 14.80
CA ASP A 221 9.80 -8.99 15.73
C ASP A 221 10.35 -10.27 15.07
N MET A 222 11.18 -10.07 14.05
CA MET A 222 11.92 -11.17 13.44
C MET A 222 13.02 -11.67 14.38
N THR A 223 12.77 -12.80 15.04
CA THR A 223 13.68 -13.39 16.02
C THR A 223 15.01 -13.87 15.42
N ARG A 224 14.99 -14.39 14.19
CA ARG A 224 16.14 -14.73 13.32
C ARG A 224 15.62 -15.23 11.97
N TYR A 225 16.17 -14.73 10.87
CA TYR A 225 15.96 -15.32 9.54
C TYR A 225 17.25 -16.00 9.08
N ALA A 226 17.13 -17.17 8.47
CA ALA A 226 18.22 -17.90 7.87
C ALA A 226 17.84 -18.24 6.43
N GLY A 227 18.14 -17.33 5.52
CA GLY A 227 17.93 -17.51 4.09
C GLY A 227 18.63 -16.40 3.30
N ASP A 228 18.66 -16.56 1.99
CA ASP A 228 19.36 -15.66 1.07
C ASP A 228 18.53 -14.40 0.75
N GLY A 229 17.27 -14.35 1.18
CA GLY A 229 16.34 -13.26 0.98
C GLY A 229 15.93 -13.06 -0.48
N ALA A 230 15.81 -14.13 -1.27
CA ALA A 230 15.45 -14.05 -2.69
C ALA A 230 14.14 -13.26 -2.92
N GLY A 231 13.10 -13.56 -2.16
CA GLY A 231 11.80 -12.90 -2.22
C GLY A 231 11.89 -11.41 -1.88
N ILE A 232 12.51 -11.05 -0.75
CA ILE A 232 12.67 -9.63 -0.39
C ILE A 232 13.54 -8.88 -1.43
N LYS A 233 14.59 -9.51 -1.99
CA LYS A 233 15.40 -8.93 -3.08
C LYS A 233 14.56 -8.66 -4.32
N ALA A 234 13.70 -9.60 -4.71
CA ALA A 234 12.84 -9.44 -5.88
C ALA A 234 11.81 -8.32 -5.66
N ILE A 235 11.14 -8.30 -4.50
CA ILE A 235 10.13 -7.27 -4.17
C ILE A 235 10.77 -5.88 -4.12
N THR A 236 11.84 -5.72 -3.36
CA THR A 236 12.57 -4.44 -3.26
C THR A 236 13.23 -4.05 -4.59
N GLY A 237 13.69 -5.02 -5.39
CA GLY A 237 14.20 -4.78 -6.74
C GLY A 237 13.12 -4.40 -7.75
N GLY A 238 11.85 -4.59 -7.40
CA GLY A 238 10.70 -4.40 -8.28
C GLY A 238 10.51 -5.52 -9.30
N ASP A 239 11.19 -6.67 -9.16
CA ASP A 239 11.10 -7.79 -10.09
C ASP A 239 9.71 -8.46 -10.06
N LYS A 240 9.38 -9.17 -11.15
CA LYS A 240 8.19 -10.02 -11.16
C LYS A 240 8.41 -11.22 -10.22
N VAL A 241 7.42 -11.50 -9.40
CA VAL A 241 7.40 -12.60 -8.44
C VAL A 241 6.22 -13.52 -8.74
N ALA A 242 6.38 -14.81 -8.46
CA ALA A 242 5.29 -15.79 -8.60
C ALA A 242 4.30 -15.63 -7.45
N ILE A 243 3.00 -15.66 -7.77
CA ILE A 243 1.88 -15.67 -6.83
C ILE A 243 1.06 -16.93 -7.09
N ASP A 244 0.75 -17.69 -6.03
CA ASP A 244 -0.06 -18.91 -6.09
C ASP A 244 -1.24 -18.84 -5.10
N PRO A 245 -2.31 -18.06 -5.40
CA PRO A 245 -3.43 -17.92 -4.49
C PRO A 245 -4.25 -19.21 -4.42
N LYS A 246 -4.69 -19.55 -3.21
CA LYS A 246 -5.54 -20.73 -2.99
C LYS A 246 -6.81 -20.65 -3.86
N HIS A 247 -7.08 -21.72 -4.62
CA HIS A 247 -8.25 -21.85 -5.50
C HIS A 247 -8.29 -20.88 -6.70
N LYS A 248 -7.16 -20.28 -7.08
CA LYS A 248 -7.02 -19.47 -8.30
C LYS A 248 -5.83 -19.97 -9.12
N ALA A 249 -5.77 -19.57 -10.40
CA ALA A 249 -4.61 -19.89 -11.23
C ALA A 249 -3.37 -19.10 -10.73
N PRO A 250 -2.18 -19.73 -10.67
CA PRO A 250 -0.95 -19.01 -10.40
C PRO A 250 -0.66 -17.98 -11.49
N TYR A 251 -0.06 -16.87 -11.10
CA TYR A 251 0.33 -15.79 -12.01
C TYR A 251 1.62 -15.12 -11.54
N SER A 252 2.16 -14.20 -12.34
CA SER A 252 3.37 -13.46 -11.98
C SER A 252 3.17 -11.96 -12.15
N THR A 253 3.41 -11.22 -11.06
CA THR A 253 3.22 -9.77 -11.00
C THR A 253 4.33 -9.11 -10.20
N ARG A 254 4.37 -7.77 -10.19
CA ARG A 254 5.28 -6.98 -9.34
C ARG A 254 4.54 -6.59 -8.06
N ILE A 255 5.26 -6.50 -6.94
CA ILE A 255 4.72 -6.01 -5.67
C ILE A 255 5.38 -4.65 -5.39
N PRO A 256 4.73 -3.53 -5.76
CA PRO A 256 5.28 -2.19 -5.59
C PRO A 256 5.13 -1.72 -4.14
N ALA A 257 5.89 -2.33 -3.24
CA ALA A 257 5.79 -2.08 -1.80
C ALA A 257 7.13 -1.71 -1.16
N VAL A 258 7.09 -0.76 -0.23
CA VAL A 258 8.18 -0.52 0.71
C VAL A 258 8.11 -1.55 1.82
N VAL A 259 9.24 -2.16 2.15
CA VAL A 259 9.35 -3.13 3.25
C VAL A 259 9.97 -2.43 4.46
N LEU A 260 9.29 -2.52 5.60
CA LEU A 260 9.71 -2.01 6.90
C LEU A 260 9.85 -3.18 7.88
N ALA A 261 11.08 -3.51 8.26
CA ALA A 261 11.35 -4.45 9.35
C ALA A 261 11.52 -3.70 10.67
N VAL A 262 10.86 -4.17 11.73
CA VAL A 262 10.96 -3.59 13.07
C VAL A 262 11.39 -4.66 14.05
N ASN A 263 12.63 -4.57 14.52
CA ASN A 263 13.26 -5.61 15.32
C ASN A 263 13.97 -5.02 16.54
N ASN A 264 14.24 -5.84 17.55
CA ASN A 264 15.14 -5.41 18.62
C ASN A 264 16.61 -5.44 18.18
N ASN A 265 16.98 -6.47 17.41
CA ASN A 265 18.31 -6.65 16.85
C ASN A 265 18.26 -6.70 15.32
N ALA A 266 19.35 -6.30 14.69
CA ALA A 266 19.51 -6.42 13.25
C ALA A 266 19.31 -7.87 12.77
N MET A 267 18.48 -8.07 11.75
CA MET A 267 18.35 -9.33 11.01
C MET A 267 19.70 -9.85 10.49
N SER A 268 19.83 -11.16 10.44
CA SER A 268 20.93 -11.85 9.78
C SER A 268 20.44 -12.46 8.47
N PHE A 269 21.27 -12.43 7.44
CA PHE A 269 21.01 -13.07 6.15
C PHE A 269 22.19 -13.98 5.81
N SER A 270 21.93 -15.11 5.15
CA SER A 270 22.99 -16.01 4.68
C SER A 270 23.56 -15.61 3.31
N ASP A 271 23.00 -14.57 2.68
CA ASP A 271 23.49 -14.01 1.43
C ASP A 271 24.96 -13.55 1.53
N ARG A 272 25.81 -14.14 0.68
CA ARG A 272 27.24 -13.79 0.59
C ARG A 272 27.56 -12.83 -0.55
N SER A 273 26.58 -12.51 -1.41
CA SER A 273 26.78 -11.68 -2.60
C SER A 273 26.77 -10.16 -2.32
N GLY A 274 26.37 -9.75 -1.12
CA GLY A 274 26.12 -8.35 -0.77
C GLY A 274 24.86 -7.78 -1.45
N GLY A 275 24.03 -8.65 -2.05
CA GLY A 275 22.78 -8.28 -2.68
C GLY A 275 21.77 -7.73 -1.66
N ILE A 276 21.72 -8.29 -0.46
CA ILE A 276 20.88 -7.77 0.63
C ILE A 276 21.49 -6.53 1.27
N SER A 277 22.81 -6.52 1.54
CA SER A 277 23.44 -5.45 2.33
C SER A 277 23.30 -4.08 1.67
N ARG A 278 23.42 -3.99 0.34
CA ARG A 278 23.23 -2.73 -0.39
C ARG A 278 21.78 -2.23 -0.44
N ARG A 279 20.82 -3.10 -0.14
CA ARG A 279 19.38 -2.80 -0.12
C ARG A 279 18.88 -2.48 1.28
N ARG A 280 19.69 -2.70 2.31
CA ARG A 280 19.26 -2.63 3.70
C ARG A 280 19.69 -1.32 4.33
N VAL A 281 18.74 -0.54 4.83
CA VAL A 281 19.01 0.69 5.60
C VAL A 281 18.60 0.49 7.05
N ILE A 282 19.59 0.48 7.96
CA ILE A 282 19.36 0.25 9.38
C ILE A 282 19.28 1.58 10.13
N PHE A 283 18.17 1.81 10.80
CA PHE A 283 17.96 2.89 11.77
C PHE A 283 18.04 2.32 13.18
N ASN A 284 19.10 2.67 13.92
CA ASN A 284 19.25 2.26 15.31
C ASN A 284 18.71 3.32 16.27
N PHE A 285 17.54 3.06 16.85
CA PHE A 285 16.92 3.89 17.90
C PHE A 285 17.43 3.41 19.26
N SER A 286 18.57 3.95 19.69
CA SER A 286 19.27 3.52 20.91
C SER A 286 18.63 4.07 22.20
N GLU A 287 17.97 5.21 22.13
CA GLU A 287 17.46 5.92 23.30
C GLU A 287 16.14 5.32 23.79
N VAL A 288 16.15 4.76 25.01
CA VAL A 288 14.93 4.30 25.67
C VAL A 288 14.19 5.50 26.25
N VAL A 289 12.89 5.62 25.96
CA VAL A 289 12.03 6.63 26.59
C VAL A 289 11.74 6.19 28.03
N PRO A 290 12.07 7.02 29.05
CA PRO A 290 11.73 6.78 30.45
C PRO A 290 10.24 6.56 30.63
N GLU A 291 9.84 5.66 31.52
CA GLU A 291 8.43 5.28 31.70
C GLU A 291 7.53 6.47 32.01
N ASN A 292 8.00 7.43 32.81
CA ASN A 292 7.29 8.65 33.16
C ASN A 292 7.12 9.64 31.99
N GLU A 293 7.86 9.44 30.89
CA GLU A 293 7.78 10.26 29.67
C GLU A 293 7.09 9.54 28.51
N ARG A 294 6.72 8.26 28.69
CA ARG A 294 6.01 7.50 27.66
C ARG A 294 4.57 7.97 27.57
N ASP A 295 4.19 8.37 26.38
CA ASP A 295 2.80 8.65 26.03
C ASP A 295 2.25 7.48 25.22
N PRO A 296 1.39 6.62 25.82
CA PRO A 296 0.82 5.48 25.10
C PRO A 296 -0.14 5.91 23.99
N MET A 297 -0.68 7.14 24.04
CA MET A 297 -1.63 7.69 23.07
C MET A 297 -0.94 8.63 22.07
N LEU A 298 0.41 8.60 21.98
CA LEU A 298 1.17 9.49 21.09
C LEU A 298 0.75 9.37 19.61
N ALA A 299 0.27 8.20 19.19
CA ALA A 299 -0.22 7.96 17.84
C ALA A 299 -1.58 8.63 17.53
N GLU A 300 -2.29 9.12 18.55
CA GLU A 300 -3.58 9.83 18.40
C GLU A 300 -3.42 11.36 18.39
N LYS A 301 -2.17 11.86 18.48
CA LYS A 301 -1.83 13.28 18.66
C LYS A 301 -1.16 13.93 17.46
#